data_AF-A0A1I2HKF5-F1
#
_entry.id   AF-A0A1I2HKF5-F1
#
_cell.length_a   1.000
_cell.length_b   1.000
_cell.length_c   1.000
_cell.angle_alpha   90.00
_cell.angle_beta   90.00
_cell.angle_gamma   90.00
#
_symmetry.space_group_name_H-M   'P 1'
#
loop_
_entity.id
_entity.type
_entity.pdbx_description
1 polymer ?
#
loop_
_entity_poly.entity_id
_entity_poly.type
_entity_poly.pdbx_seq_one_letter_code
_entity_poly.pdbx_strand_id
1 'polypeptide(L)'
;MMMTKHNYMSELERLLAKVPDKQRREWLFDYYSHFQQAEENGQSEHEAALELGDPRQIASELLLGYKVQRAEAEKSFGNTSKAVLATVSLGFFNIVFVLGPYVAAVGVLIALWATTLALGLAGVTTVLESTWSGMFTLTQAASIGLVCIGLGILLGVGVNALTKGFFAATIKYLKFNTKIIRGKKQ
;
A
#
# COMPACT_ATOMS: atom_id res chain seq x y z
N MET A 1 -20.24 55.52 -6.01
CA MET A 1 -19.01 56.03 -5.35
C MET A 1 -17.88 55.89 -6.33
N MET A 2 -17.03 56.91 -6.49
CA MET A 2 -15.84 56.80 -7.32
C MET A 2 -14.80 55.90 -6.62
N MET A 3 -14.19 54.98 -7.37
CA MET A 3 -13.15 54.09 -6.86
C MET A 3 -11.83 54.84 -6.83
N THR A 4 -11.22 54.94 -5.66
CA THR A 4 -9.89 55.56 -5.46
C THR A 4 -8.82 54.47 -5.44
N LYS A 5 -7.57 54.86 -5.72
CA LYS A 5 -6.39 53.96 -5.63
C LYS A 5 -6.34 53.24 -4.28
N HIS A 6 -6.56 53.97 -3.19
CA HIS A 6 -6.55 53.41 -1.84
C HIS A 6 -7.60 52.32 -1.65
N ASN A 7 -8.83 52.57 -2.09
CA ASN A 7 -9.94 51.61 -1.95
C ASN A 7 -9.72 50.37 -2.82
N TYR A 8 -9.20 50.55 -4.04
CA TYR A 8 -8.86 49.44 -4.94
C TYR A 8 -7.82 48.52 -4.32
N MET A 9 -6.69 49.10 -3.89
CA MET A 9 -5.54 48.35 -3.37
C MET A 9 -5.88 47.65 -2.05
N SER A 10 -6.62 48.32 -1.16
CA SER A 10 -7.07 47.73 0.10
C SER A 10 -8.00 46.54 -0.11
N GLU A 11 -8.92 46.62 -1.08
CA GLU A 11 -9.82 45.51 -1.42
C GLU A 11 -9.05 44.33 -2.03
N LEU A 12 -8.14 44.61 -2.97
CA LEU A 12 -7.33 43.58 -3.61
C LEU A 12 -6.40 42.87 -2.60
N GLU A 13 -5.75 43.61 -1.71
CA GLU A 13 -4.92 43.04 -0.64
C GLU A 13 -5.73 42.16 0.32
N ARG A 14 -6.93 42.62 0.72
CA ARG A 14 -7.84 41.85 1.57
C ARG A 14 -8.24 40.53 0.93
N LEU A 15 -8.56 40.53 -0.36
CA LEU A 15 -8.96 39.32 -1.10
C LEU A 15 -7.79 38.34 -1.27
N LEU A 16 -6.56 38.85 -1.38
CA LEU A 16 -5.34 38.06 -1.54
C LEU A 16 -4.70 37.62 -0.21
N ALA A 17 -5.32 37.86 0.95
CA ALA A 17 -4.76 37.56 2.27
C ALA A 17 -4.30 36.10 2.48
N LYS A 18 -4.87 35.14 1.72
CA LYS A 18 -4.50 33.71 1.77
C LYS A 18 -3.22 33.36 1.00
N VAL A 19 -2.67 34.30 0.25
CA VAL A 19 -1.45 34.14 -0.56
C VAL A 19 -0.25 34.55 0.29
N PRO A 20 0.87 33.80 0.26
CA PRO A 20 2.08 34.14 0.99
C PRO A 20 2.54 35.56 0.70
N ASP A 21 2.95 36.27 1.75
CA ASP A 21 3.25 37.71 1.71
C ASP A 21 4.21 38.12 0.60
N LYS A 22 5.23 37.31 0.29
CA LYS A 22 6.18 37.60 -0.78
C LYS A 22 5.48 37.70 -2.13
N GLN A 23 4.71 36.68 -2.49
CA GLN A 23 3.96 36.62 -3.74
C GLN A 23 2.85 37.67 -3.80
N ARG A 24 2.16 37.88 -2.67
CA ARG A 24 1.13 38.92 -2.55
C ARG A 24 1.71 40.31 -2.82
N ARG A 25 2.87 40.64 -2.26
CA ARG A 25 3.56 41.92 -2.49
C ARG A 25 3.98 42.09 -3.95
N GLU A 26 4.51 41.03 -4.57
CA GLU A 26 4.88 41.06 -5.99
C GLU A 26 3.67 41.40 -6.86
N TRP A 27 2.54 40.72 -6.68
CA TRP A 27 1.33 41.03 -7.46
C TRP A 27 0.79 42.43 -7.18
N LEU A 28 0.71 42.85 -5.92
CA LEU A 28 0.21 44.19 -5.57
C LEU A 28 1.10 45.31 -6.12
N PHE A 29 2.41 45.06 -6.28
CA PHE A 29 3.34 46.03 -6.83
C PHE A 29 3.02 46.37 -8.29
N ASP A 30 2.65 45.38 -9.10
CA ASP A 30 2.28 45.58 -10.51
C ASP A 30 1.07 46.53 -10.64
N TYR A 31 0.05 46.34 -9.82
CA TYR A 31 -1.13 47.23 -9.79
C TYR A 31 -0.79 48.61 -9.22
N TYR A 32 0.06 48.70 -8.20
CA TYR A 32 0.51 49.99 -7.67
C TYR A 32 1.25 50.80 -8.73
N SER A 33 2.14 50.15 -9.50
CA SER A 33 2.87 50.76 -10.61
C SER A 33 1.93 51.27 -11.70
N HIS A 34 0.85 50.54 -12.01
CA HIS A 34 -0.16 50.99 -12.98
C HIS A 34 -0.84 52.29 -12.53
N PHE A 35 -1.26 52.37 -11.26
CA PHE A 35 -1.86 53.60 -10.73
C PHE A 35 -0.87 54.78 -10.71
N GLN A 36 0.42 54.52 -10.46
CA GLN A 36 1.44 55.57 -10.51
C GLN A 36 1.67 56.09 -11.94
N GLN A 37 1.73 55.20 -12.94
CA GLN A 37 1.87 55.60 -14.34
C GLN A 37 0.66 56.39 -14.83
N ALA A 38 -0.55 56.01 -14.42
CA ALA A 38 -1.76 56.75 -14.73
C ALA A 38 -1.72 58.18 -14.16
N GLU A 39 -1.24 58.34 -12.93
CA GLU A 39 -1.04 59.64 -12.28
C GLU A 39 -0.01 60.50 -13.04
N GLU A 40 1.13 59.91 -13.42
CA GLU A 40 2.18 60.58 -14.21
C GLU A 40 1.68 61.03 -15.60
N ASN A 41 0.76 60.26 -16.19
CA ASN A 41 0.11 60.59 -17.47
C ASN A 41 -1.06 61.58 -17.34
N GLY A 42 -1.36 62.05 -16.12
CA GLY A 42 -2.47 62.96 -15.86
C GLY A 42 -3.86 62.32 -15.93
N GLN A 43 -3.95 60.99 -15.90
CA GLN A 43 -5.21 60.25 -15.82
C GLN A 43 -5.73 60.25 -14.37
N SER A 44 -7.04 60.29 -14.20
CA SER A 44 -7.63 60.23 -12.86
C SER A 44 -7.55 58.83 -12.26
N GLU A 45 -7.48 58.72 -10.93
CA GLU A 45 -7.50 57.41 -10.24
C GLU A 45 -8.71 56.56 -10.61
N HIS A 46 -9.84 57.21 -10.89
CA HIS A 46 -11.08 56.55 -11.28
C HIS A 46 -10.99 55.92 -12.67
N GLU A 47 -10.37 56.63 -13.63
CA GLU A 47 -10.12 56.10 -14.98
C GLU A 47 -9.13 54.94 -14.92
N ALA A 48 -8.06 55.07 -14.14
CA ALA A 48 -7.10 53.98 -13.93
C ALA A 48 -7.76 52.73 -13.31
N ALA A 49 -8.66 52.91 -12.35
CA ALA A 49 -9.40 51.81 -11.73
C ALA A 49 -10.39 51.16 -12.72
N LEU A 50 -10.98 51.93 -13.63
CA LEU A 50 -11.84 51.42 -14.70
C LEU A 50 -11.06 50.59 -15.73
N GLU A 51 -9.86 51.04 -16.11
CA GLU A 51 -8.97 50.31 -17.02
C GLU A 51 -8.53 48.97 -16.42
N LEU A 52 -8.26 48.92 -15.12
CA LEU A 52 -7.89 47.70 -14.40
C LEU A 52 -9.07 46.75 -14.17
N GLY A 53 -10.31 47.25 -14.17
CA GLY A 53 -11.52 46.45 -13.93
C GLY A 53 -11.81 46.18 -12.45
N ASP A 54 -12.69 45.21 -12.15
CA ASP A 54 -13.12 44.92 -10.78
C ASP A 54 -12.02 44.16 -9.99
N PRO A 55 -11.53 44.70 -8.86
CA PRO A 55 -10.51 44.04 -8.03
C PRO A 55 -10.92 42.65 -7.55
N ARG A 56 -12.23 42.35 -7.46
CA ARG A 56 -12.74 41.02 -7.11
C ARG A 56 -12.50 39.99 -8.20
N GLN A 57 -12.67 40.39 -9.45
CA GLN A 57 -12.43 39.52 -10.60
C GLN A 57 -10.93 39.21 -10.73
N ILE A 58 -10.10 40.25 -10.62
CA ILE A 58 -8.64 40.13 -10.61
C ILE A 58 -8.16 39.19 -9.50
N ALA A 59 -8.63 39.40 -8.26
CA ALA A 59 -8.25 38.53 -7.15
C ALA A 59 -8.66 37.07 -7.39
N SER A 60 -9.84 36.84 -7.96
CA SER A 60 -10.30 35.50 -8.28
C SER A 60 -9.40 34.80 -9.30
N GLU A 61 -8.97 35.50 -10.34
CA GLU A 61 -8.07 34.97 -11.38
C GLU A 61 -6.69 34.61 -10.82
N LEU A 62 -6.08 35.53 -10.06
CA LEU A 62 -4.79 35.31 -9.40
C LEU A 62 -4.85 34.12 -8.44
N LEU A 63 -5.92 34.00 -7.64
CA LEU A 63 -6.13 32.88 -6.73
C LEU A 63 -6.35 31.55 -7.47
N LEU A 64 -7.01 31.57 -8.63
CA LEU A 64 -7.19 30.39 -9.46
C LEU A 64 -5.85 29.88 -10.00
N GLY A 65 -5.04 30.76 -10.59
CA GLY A 65 -3.70 30.42 -11.08
C GLY A 65 -2.80 29.87 -9.97
N TYR A 66 -2.83 30.49 -8.79
CA TYR A 66 -2.09 30.02 -7.62
C TYR A 66 -2.51 28.65 -7.11
N LYS A 67 -3.82 28.38 -7.08
CA LYS A 67 -4.34 27.05 -6.69
C LYS A 67 -3.93 25.96 -7.68
N VAL A 68 -3.96 26.24 -8.98
CA VAL A 68 -3.53 25.29 -10.02
C VAL A 68 -2.04 24.99 -9.88
N GLN A 69 -1.19 26.01 -9.78
CA GLN A 69 0.26 25.82 -9.59
C GLN A 69 0.57 25.06 -8.29
N ARG A 70 -0.13 25.34 -7.18
CA ARG A 70 0.03 24.54 -5.96
C ARG A 70 -0.43 23.10 -6.14
N ALA A 71 -1.54 22.86 -6.83
CA ALA A 71 -2.02 21.50 -7.07
C ALA A 71 -1.05 20.70 -7.95
N GLU A 72 -0.38 21.35 -8.90
CA GLU A 72 0.68 20.74 -9.70
C GLU A 72 1.96 20.50 -8.90
N ALA A 73 2.39 21.46 -8.09
CA ALA A 73 3.57 21.33 -7.22
C ALA A 73 3.37 20.30 -6.09
N GLU A 74 2.15 20.17 -5.56
CA GLU A 74 1.80 19.18 -4.54
C GLU A 74 1.69 17.75 -5.09
N LYS A 75 1.72 17.53 -6.41
CA LYS A 75 2.14 16.23 -7.01
C LYS A 75 3.65 15.98 -6.81
N SER A 76 4.17 16.32 -5.65
CA SER A 76 5.59 16.26 -5.30
C SER A 76 6.06 14.81 -5.25
N PHE A 77 7.08 14.50 -6.04
CA PHE A 77 7.79 13.22 -6.10
C PHE A 77 8.17 12.64 -4.72
N GLY A 78 8.32 13.48 -3.69
CA GLY A 78 8.63 13.05 -2.32
C GLY A 78 7.49 12.32 -1.60
N ASN A 79 6.22 12.71 -1.84
CA ASN A 79 5.07 12.00 -1.25
C ASN A 79 4.72 10.74 -2.03
N THR A 80 4.88 10.77 -3.36
CA THR A 80 4.70 9.59 -4.20
C THR A 80 5.76 8.53 -3.92
N SER A 81 7.03 8.90 -3.76
CA SER A 81 8.10 7.93 -3.42
C SER A 81 7.92 7.31 -2.04
N LYS A 82 7.49 8.09 -1.04
CA LYS A 82 7.12 7.56 0.30
C LYS A 82 5.92 6.63 0.22
N ALA A 83 4.90 6.96 -0.56
CA ALA A 83 3.74 6.09 -0.77
C ALA A 83 4.13 4.78 -1.47
N VAL A 84 4.94 4.86 -2.54
CA VAL A 84 5.47 3.69 -3.26
C VAL A 84 6.33 2.83 -2.33
N LEU A 85 7.26 3.43 -1.58
CA LEU A 85 8.10 2.72 -0.63
C LEU A 85 7.26 2.06 0.46
N ALA A 86 6.23 2.74 0.98
CA ALA A 86 5.32 2.18 1.96
C ALA A 86 4.54 1.00 1.38
N THR A 87 3.99 1.10 0.16
CA THR A 87 3.27 0.01 -0.50
C THR A 87 4.18 -1.19 -0.79
N VAL A 88 5.39 -0.96 -1.31
CA VAL A 88 6.38 -2.02 -1.56
C VAL A 88 6.80 -2.68 -0.25
N SER A 89 7.07 -1.89 0.79
CA SER A 89 7.44 -2.40 2.11
C SER A 89 6.32 -3.21 2.75
N LEU A 90 5.06 -2.76 2.62
CA LEU A 90 3.91 -3.51 3.11
C LEU A 90 3.74 -4.84 2.38
N GLY A 91 3.93 -4.84 1.05
CA GLY A 91 3.91 -6.05 0.22
C GLY A 91 5.02 -7.03 0.59
N PHE A 92 6.26 -6.53 0.70
CA PHE A 92 7.42 -7.33 1.09
C PHE A 92 7.27 -7.90 2.50
N PHE A 93 6.79 -7.08 3.45
CA PHE A 93 6.49 -7.51 4.81
C PHE A 93 5.47 -8.65 4.83
N ASN A 94 4.39 -8.55 4.04
CA ASN A 94 3.40 -9.63 3.93
C ASN A 94 4.00 -10.91 3.35
N ILE A 95 4.86 -10.82 2.33
CA ILE A 95 5.53 -11.99 1.76
C ILE A 95 6.42 -12.67 2.80
N VAL A 96 7.29 -11.92 3.48
CA VAL A 96 8.26 -12.51 4.42
C VAL A 96 7.58 -13.05 5.67
N PHE A 97 6.66 -12.29 6.27
CA PHE A 97 6.11 -12.64 7.59
C PHE A 97 4.82 -13.47 7.52
N VAL A 98 4.09 -13.45 6.41
CA VAL A 98 2.85 -14.22 6.28
C VAL A 98 3.05 -15.38 5.30
N LEU A 99 3.46 -15.09 4.06
CA LEU A 99 3.60 -16.12 3.03
C LEU A 99 4.78 -17.07 3.33
N GLY A 100 5.91 -16.56 3.81
CA GLY A 100 7.10 -17.35 4.14
C GLY A 100 6.81 -18.49 5.13
N PRO A 101 6.32 -18.19 6.36
CA PRO A 101 5.93 -19.22 7.32
C PRO A 101 4.84 -20.15 6.81
N TYR A 102 3.89 -19.64 6.02
CA TYR A 102 2.84 -20.47 5.43
C TYR A 102 3.41 -21.50 4.46
N VAL A 103 4.28 -21.10 3.53
CA VAL A 103 4.95 -22.00 2.58
C VAL A 103 5.83 -23.00 3.33
N ALA A 104 6.57 -22.56 4.35
CA ALA A 104 7.36 -23.44 5.19
C ALA A 104 6.50 -24.50 5.89
N ALA A 105 5.35 -24.12 6.45
CA ALA A 105 4.41 -25.06 7.07
C ALA A 105 3.83 -26.07 6.06
N VAL A 106 3.50 -25.63 4.85
CA VAL A 106 3.08 -26.54 3.76
C VAL A 106 4.21 -27.49 3.38
N GLY A 107 5.45 -27.00 3.26
CA GLY A 107 6.62 -27.82 2.98
C GLY A 107 6.85 -28.91 4.04
N VAL A 108 6.71 -28.56 5.33
CA VAL A 108 6.77 -29.53 6.43
C VAL A 108 5.67 -30.58 6.32
N LEU A 109 4.43 -30.18 6.01
CA LEU A 109 3.33 -31.14 5.82
C LEU A 109 3.61 -32.12 4.66
N ILE A 110 4.14 -31.62 3.54
CA ILE A 110 4.52 -32.46 2.40
C ILE A 110 5.63 -33.44 2.81
N ALA A 111 6.67 -32.95 3.52
CA ALA A 111 7.77 -33.79 3.99
C ALA A 111 7.28 -34.90 4.95
N LEU A 112 6.33 -34.60 5.83
CA LEU A 112 5.73 -35.57 6.75
C LEU A 112 4.92 -36.65 6.01
N TRP A 113 4.15 -36.28 4.99
CA TRP A 113 3.46 -37.24 4.13
C TRP A 113 4.45 -38.09 3.32
N ALA A 114 5.48 -37.48 2.76
CA ALA A 114 6.54 -38.21 2.05
C ALA A 114 7.25 -39.21 2.97
N THR A 115 7.53 -38.83 4.22
CA THR A 115 8.12 -39.72 5.24
C THR A 115 7.19 -40.88 5.57
N THR A 116 5.89 -40.62 5.69
CA THR A 116 4.87 -41.66 5.91
C THR A 116 4.87 -42.69 4.79
N LEU A 117 4.90 -42.24 3.54
CA LEU A 117 4.97 -43.11 2.37
C LEU A 117 6.28 -43.87 2.29
N ALA A 118 7.40 -43.20 2.58
CA ALA A 118 8.73 -43.81 2.59
C ALA A 118 8.83 -44.94 3.63
N LEU A 119 8.24 -44.77 4.83
CA LEU A 119 8.19 -45.83 5.85
C LEU A 119 7.35 -47.03 5.40
N GLY A 120 6.21 -46.79 4.76
CA GLY A 120 5.40 -47.86 4.18
C GLY A 120 6.14 -48.63 3.10
N LEU A 121 6.79 -47.91 2.17
CA LEU A 121 7.62 -48.50 1.11
C LEU A 121 8.82 -49.26 1.67
N ALA A 122 9.50 -48.70 2.68
CA ALA A 122 10.62 -49.36 3.35
C ALA A 122 10.18 -50.70 3.94
N GLY A 123 9.02 -50.75 4.63
CA GLY A 123 8.53 -51.99 5.20
C GLY A 123 8.22 -53.06 4.14
N VAL A 124 7.61 -52.67 3.03
CA VAL A 124 7.31 -53.60 1.91
C VAL A 124 8.58 -54.10 1.24
N THR A 125 9.50 -53.20 0.93
CA THR A 125 10.76 -53.52 0.23
C THR A 125 11.66 -54.43 1.07
N THR A 126 11.71 -54.26 2.40
CA THR A 126 12.48 -55.16 3.28
C THR A 126 11.97 -56.61 3.24
N VAL A 127 10.65 -56.81 3.11
CA VAL A 127 10.07 -58.16 3.01
C VAL A 127 10.38 -58.77 1.64
N LEU A 128 10.30 -57.99 0.57
CA LEU A 128 10.64 -58.46 -0.79
C LEU A 128 12.12 -58.83 -0.92
N GLU A 129 13.02 -58.01 -0.39
CA GLU A 129 14.47 -58.26 -0.34
C GLU A 129 14.80 -59.61 0.32
N SER A 130 14.11 -59.95 1.42
CA SER A 130 14.34 -61.22 2.13
C SER A 130 14.12 -62.47 1.28
N THR A 131 13.32 -62.36 0.22
CA THR A 131 13.04 -63.47 -0.72
C THR A 131 14.05 -63.52 -1.86
N TRP A 132 14.72 -62.41 -2.18
CA TRP A 132 15.56 -62.29 -3.38
C TRP A 132 17.06 -62.31 -3.07
N SER A 133 17.52 -61.49 -2.13
CA SER A 133 18.93 -61.32 -1.79
C SER A 133 19.37 -62.16 -0.60
N GLY A 134 18.41 -62.56 0.25
CA GLY A 134 18.68 -63.31 1.48
C GLY A 134 19.45 -62.52 2.54
N MET A 135 19.56 -61.19 2.41
CA MET A 135 20.29 -60.33 3.35
C MET A 135 19.68 -60.37 4.77
N PHE A 136 18.36 -60.55 4.85
CA PHE A 136 17.62 -60.75 6.09
C PHE A 136 16.85 -62.07 6.03
N THR A 137 16.70 -62.75 7.18
CA THR A 137 15.79 -63.89 7.25
C THR A 137 14.34 -63.41 7.15
N LEU A 138 13.43 -64.28 6.67
CA LEU A 138 12.01 -63.93 6.53
C LEU A 138 11.38 -63.43 7.84
N THR A 139 11.76 -64.01 8.98
CA THR A 139 11.26 -63.60 10.30
C THR A 139 11.80 -62.24 10.74
N GLN A 140 13.06 -61.92 10.42
CA GLN A 140 13.64 -60.59 10.67
C GLN A 140 12.98 -59.53 9.78
N ALA A 141 12.88 -59.81 8.48
CA ALA A 141 12.27 -58.91 7.51
C ALA A 141 10.79 -58.66 7.78
N ALA A 142 10.03 -59.68 8.17
CA ALA A 142 8.64 -59.53 8.59
C ALA A 142 8.51 -58.63 9.83
N SER A 143 9.40 -58.80 10.80
CA SER A 143 9.40 -57.98 12.03
C SER A 143 9.71 -56.51 11.73
N ILE A 144 10.75 -56.24 10.92
CA ILE A 144 11.12 -54.89 10.49
C ILE A 144 10.00 -54.27 9.66
N GLY A 145 9.45 -55.02 8.71
CA GLY A 145 8.36 -54.57 7.84
C GLY A 145 7.12 -54.17 8.64
N LEU A 146 6.74 -54.97 9.64
CA LEU A 146 5.59 -54.70 10.49
C LEU A 146 5.79 -53.46 11.37
N VAL A 147 7.01 -53.25 11.89
CA VAL A 147 7.35 -52.02 12.62
C VAL A 147 7.32 -50.80 11.70
N CYS A 148 7.94 -50.86 10.51
CA CYS A 148 7.97 -49.74 9.56
C CYS A 148 6.57 -49.37 9.08
N ILE A 149 5.74 -50.35 8.72
CA ILE A 149 4.35 -50.13 8.30
C ILE A 149 3.52 -49.61 9.48
N GLY A 150 3.68 -50.18 10.68
CA GLY A 150 2.98 -49.72 11.89
C GLY A 150 3.30 -48.27 12.23
N LEU A 151 4.58 -47.89 12.22
CA LEU A 151 5.03 -46.51 12.40
C LEU A 151 4.52 -45.59 11.28
N GLY A 152 4.53 -46.07 10.04
CA GLY A 152 3.97 -45.34 8.90
C GLY A 152 2.48 -45.04 9.10
N ILE A 153 1.67 -46.02 9.49
CA ILE A 153 0.24 -45.82 9.77
C ILE A 153 0.03 -44.83 10.91
N LEU A 154 0.75 -44.99 12.03
CA LEU A 154 0.65 -44.07 13.17
C LEU A 154 1.02 -42.63 12.79
N LEU A 155 2.13 -42.46 12.07
CA LEU A 155 2.55 -41.16 11.56
C LEU A 155 1.50 -40.60 10.61
N GLY A 156 0.98 -41.41 9.68
CA GLY A 156 -0.05 -41.00 8.72
C GLY A 156 -1.34 -40.52 9.39
N VAL A 157 -1.80 -41.18 10.46
CA VAL A 157 -2.96 -40.72 11.25
C VAL A 157 -2.67 -39.35 11.88
N GLY A 158 -1.49 -39.18 12.48
CA GLY A 158 -1.06 -37.90 13.06
C GLY A 158 -0.98 -36.77 12.03
N VAL A 159 -0.37 -37.05 10.87
CA VAL A 159 -0.23 -36.08 9.78
C VAL A 159 -1.59 -35.74 9.15
N ASN A 160 -2.51 -36.70 9.05
CA ASN A 160 -3.88 -36.44 8.58
C ASN A 160 -4.63 -35.49 9.53
N ALA A 161 -4.52 -35.70 10.85
CA ALA A 161 -5.10 -34.78 11.83
C ALA A 161 -4.47 -33.38 11.74
N LEU A 162 -3.14 -33.31 11.61
CA LEU A 162 -2.41 -32.04 11.45
C LEU A 162 -2.84 -31.31 10.17
N THR A 163 -3.02 -32.04 9.07
CA THR A 163 -3.49 -31.50 7.79
C THR A 163 -4.89 -30.89 7.94
N LYS A 164 -5.82 -31.60 8.58
CA LYS A 164 -7.18 -31.07 8.85
C LYS A 164 -7.13 -29.81 9.70
N GLY A 165 -6.29 -29.80 10.75
CA GLY A 165 -6.08 -28.62 11.59
C GLY A 165 -5.53 -27.42 10.81
N PHE A 166 -4.54 -27.65 9.95
CA PHE A 166 -3.96 -26.62 9.09
C PHE A 166 -4.98 -26.03 8.10
N PHE A 167 -5.78 -26.88 7.45
CA PHE A 167 -6.87 -26.41 6.57
C PHE A 167 -7.92 -25.60 7.35
N ALA A 168 -8.33 -26.06 8.53
CA ALA A 168 -9.27 -25.32 9.36
C ALA A 168 -8.73 -23.95 9.79
N ALA A 169 -7.45 -23.88 10.18
CA ALA A 169 -6.78 -22.63 10.51
C ALA A 169 -6.73 -21.68 9.30
N THR A 170 -6.41 -22.20 8.12
CA THR A 170 -6.38 -21.43 6.86
C THR A 170 -7.75 -20.87 6.52
N ILE A 171 -8.81 -21.68 6.59
CA ILE A 171 -10.19 -21.22 6.36
C ILE A 171 -10.59 -20.15 7.39
N LYS A 172 -10.25 -20.34 8.68
CA LYS A 172 -10.53 -19.37 9.74
C LYS A 172 -9.85 -18.04 9.46
N TYR A 173 -8.59 -18.06 9.03
CA TYR A 173 -7.84 -16.87 8.63
C TYR A 173 -8.48 -16.14 7.44
N LEU A 174 -8.85 -16.88 6.38
CA LEU A 174 -9.53 -16.30 5.21
C LEU A 174 -10.89 -15.69 5.57
N LYS A 175 -11.69 -16.36 6.41
CA LYS A 175 -12.97 -15.84 6.92
C LYS A 175 -12.77 -14.58 7.77
N PHE A 176 -11.73 -14.54 8.59
CA PHE A 176 -11.40 -13.36 9.39
C PHE A 176 -11.02 -12.16 8.51
N ASN A 177 -10.12 -12.35 7.54
CA ASN A 177 -9.71 -11.29 6.62
C ASN A 177 -10.89 -10.75 5.79
N THR A 178 -11.72 -11.64 5.24
CA THR A 178 -12.91 -11.24 4.48
C THR A 178 -13.95 -10.52 5.34
N LYS A 179 -14.12 -10.91 6.61
CA LYS A 179 -14.98 -10.20 7.58
C LYS A 179 -14.48 -8.79 7.87
N ILE A 180 -13.17 -8.59 8.04
CA ILE A 180 -12.60 -7.24 8.27
C ILE A 180 -12.81 -6.34 7.06
N ILE A 181 -12.59 -6.85 5.84
CA ILE A 181 -12.74 -6.07 4.61
C ILE A 181 -14.22 -5.70 4.38
N ARG A 182 -15.16 -6.62 4.67
CA ARG A 182 -16.60 -6.35 4.55
C ARG A 182 -17.17 -5.51 5.70
N GLY A 183 -16.61 -5.61 6.91
CA GLY A 183 -17.06 -4.89 8.11
C GLY A 183 -16.73 -3.40 8.15
N LYS A 184 -16.06 -2.86 7.12
CA LYS A 184 -15.84 -1.41 6.94
C LYS A 184 -16.91 -0.72 6.06
N LYS A 185 -17.97 -1.43 5.68
CA LYS A 185 -19.20 -0.81 5.16
C LYS A 185 -20.24 -0.72 6.27
N GLN A 186 -20.11 0.29 7.12
CA GLN A 186 -21.21 0.95 7.83
C GLN A 186 -20.67 2.24 8.44
#